data_AF-A0A151U4J9-F1
#
_entry.id   AF-A0A151U4J9-F1
#
_cell.length_a   1.000
_cell.length_b   1.000
_cell.length_c   1.000
_cell.angle_alpha   90.00
_cell.angle_beta   90.00
_cell.angle_gamma   90.00
#
_symmetry.space_group_name_H-M   'P 1'
#
loop_
_entity.id
_entity.type
_entity.pdbx_description
1 polymer ?
#
loop_
_entity_poly.entity_id
_entity_poly.type
_entity_poly.pdbx_seq_one_letter_code
_entity_poly.pdbx_strand_id
1 'polypeptide(L)'
;TSGNDCLYVEGASEVLPSSVAKVTFDDDKSKTVDFNIIWSSSPDSFKYSSYISKPDLIEFPTEVSGQNAYAYFYPPYNPDFQASEEEKPPLLLKSHGGPTQETRGILDLSVQYWTSRGWAVVDVNYGGSTGMFLNLSTKLS
;
A
#
# COMPACT_ATOMS: atom_id res chain seq x y z
N THR A 1 40.58 -10.04 -11.64
CA THR A 1 39.69 -8.89 -11.86
C THR A 1 38.51 -9.06 -10.92
N SER A 2 38.55 -8.36 -9.78
CA SER A 2 37.53 -8.45 -8.73
C SER A 2 36.18 -8.01 -9.29
N GLY A 3 35.23 -8.94 -9.40
CA GLY A 3 33.86 -8.60 -9.77
C GLY A 3 33.18 -8.07 -8.52
N ASN A 4 32.74 -6.81 -8.53
CA ASN A 4 31.86 -6.30 -7.48
C ASN A 4 30.68 -7.28 -7.37
N ASP A 5 30.55 -7.96 -6.24
CA ASP A 5 29.48 -8.93 -6.02
C ASP A 5 28.15 -8.18 -5.90
N CYS A 6 27.28 -8.39 -6.88
CA CYS A 6 25.98 -7.71 -7.00
C CYS A 6 24.84 -8.72 -6.94
N LEU A 7 23.76 -8.38 -6.23
CA LEU A 7 22.48 -9.07 -6.29
C LEU A 7 21.46 -8.20 -7.05
N TYR A 8 20.59 -8.83 -7.84
CA TYR A 8 19.42 -8.17 -8.42
C TYR A 8 18.16 -8.66 -7.73
N VAL A 9 17.30 -7.73 -7.33
CA VAL A 9 16.06 -8.00 -6.59
C VAL A 9 14.89 -7.36 -7.32
N GLU A 10 13.81 -8.11 -7.50
CA GLU A 10 12.52 -7.56 -7.93
C GLU A 10 11.70 -7.16 -6.70
N GLY A 11 11.14 -5.95 -6.72
CA GLY A 11 10.28 -5.47 -5.64
C GLY A 11 9.36 -4.35 -6.09
N ALA A 12 8.33 -4.10 -5.29
CA ALA A 12 7.40 -2.98 -5.43
C ALA A 12 7.09 -2.42 -4.03
N SER A 13 6.48 -1.23 -3.98
CA SER A 13 5.96 -0.69 -2.73
C SER A 13 4.58 -0.06 -2.96
N GLU A 14 3.95 0.37 -1.88
CA GLU A 14 2.68 1.10 -1.85
C GLU A 14 2.68 2.35 -2.75
N VAL A 15 3.86 2.92 -3.00
CA VAL A 15 4.05 4.12 -3.82
C VAL A 15 4.90 3.89 -5.07
N LEU A 16 5.57 2.74 -5.20
CA LEU A 16 6.45 2.43 -6.32
C LEU A 16 5.98 1.19 -7.09
N PRO A 17 5.95 1.27 -8.43
CA PRO A 17 5.62 0.12 -9.27
C PRO A 17 6.72 -0.94 -9.20
N SER A 18 6.41 -2.16 -9.66
CA SER A 18 7.38 -3.24 -9.74
C SER A 18 8.64 -2.81 -10.51
N SER A 19 9.79 -3.02 -9.87
CA SER A 19 11.09 -2.52 -10.30
C SER A 19 12.18 -3.55 -9.98
N VAL A 20 13.28 -3.49 -10.74
CA VAL A 20 14.48 -4.30 -10.49
C VAL A 20 15.54 -3.40 -9.88
N ALA A 21 15.99 -3.75 -8.68
CA ALA A 21 17.07 -3.07 -7.97
C ALA A 21 18.36 -3.88 -8.03
N LYS A 22 19.48 -3.20 -8.25
CA LYS A 22 20.83 -3.71 -8.08
C LYS A 22 21.32 -3.36 -6.67
N VAL A 23 21.73 -4.37 -5.92
CA VAL A 23 22.31 -4.27 -4.59
C VAL A 23 23.78 -4.64 -4.72
N THR A 24 24.68 -3.75 -4.31
CA THR A 24 26.12 -4.03 -4.26
C THR A 24 26.55 -4.18 -2.81
N PHE A 25 27.41 -5.16 -2.54
CA PHE A 25 27.93 -5.42 -1.20
C PHE A 25 29.39 -4.99 -1.05
N ASP A 26 29.84 -4.85 0.20
CA ASP A 26 31.26 -4.78 0.51
C ASP A 26 31.97 -6.08 0.11
N ASP A 27 33.31 -6.04 0.05
CA ASP A 27 34.13 -7.19 -0.36
C ASP A 27 33.88 -8.42 0.52
N ASP A 28 33.52 -8.21 1.80
CA ASP A 28 33.21 -9.25 2.78
C ASP A 28 31.74 -9.73 2.74
N LYS A 29 30.91 -9.15 1.86
CA LYS A 29 29.45 -9.45 1.68
C LYS A 29 28.62 -9.30 2.95
N SER A 30 29.13 -8.53 3.92
CA SER A 30 28.52 -8.34 5.22
C SER A 30 27.52 -7.18 5.22
N LYS A 31 27.70 -6.22 4.30
CA LYS A 31 26.92 -4.99 4.25
C LYS A 31 26.60 -4.58 2.83
N THR A 32 25.41 -4.01 2.65
CA THR A 32 25.06 -3.29 1.42
C THR A 32 25.79 -1.95 1.39
N VAL A 33 26.55 -1.71 0.34
CA VAL A 33 27.29 -0.45 0.12
C VAL A 33 26.64 0.45 -0.93
N ASP A 34 25.80 -0.12 -1.79
CA ASP A 34 25.08 0.62 -2.82
C ASP A 34 23.75 -0.06 -3.18
N PHE A 35 22.74 0.76 -3.47
CA PHE A 35 21.40 0.33 -3.88
C PHE A 35 20.90 1.25 -4.99
N ASN A 36 20.60 0.68 -6.16
CA ASN A 36 20.14 1.44 -7.31
C ASN A 36 18.99 0.72 -8.04
N ILE A 37 17.90 1.44 -8.34
CA ILE A 37 16.86 0.95 -9.25
C ILE A 37 17.40 1.04 -10.67
N ILE A 38 17.56 -0.11 -11.34
CA ILE A 38 18.10 -0.16 -12.71
C ILE A 38 17.00 -0.25 -13.77
N TRP A 39 15.79 -0.68 -13.36
CA TRP A 39 14.63 -0.75 -14.24
C TRP A 39 13.35 -0.63 -13.43
N SER A 40 12.34 0.01 -14.03
CA SER A 40 10.99 0.12 -13.46
C SER A 40 9.96 -0.12 -14.54
N SER A 41 8.87 -0.81 -14.20
CA SER A 41 7.75 -1.04 -15.13
C SER A 41 6.97 0.23 -15.45
N SER A 42 7.10 1.28 -14.64
CA SER A 42 6.49 2.59 -14.87
C SER A 42 7.40 3.70 -14.34
N PRO A 43 8.52 4.00 -15.04
CA PRO A 43 9.54 4.93 -14.56
C PRO A 43 9.02 6.38 -14.40
N ASP A 44 7.93 6.74 -15.09
CA ASP A 44 7.28 8.05 -14.97
C ASP A 44 6.29 8.15 -13.81
N SER A 45 5.96 7.05 -13.12
CA SER A 45 4.99 7.03 -12.01
C SER A 45 5.37 7.98 -10.87
N PHE A 46 6.67 8.20 -10.64
CA PHE A 46 7.19 9.15 -9.65
C PHE A 46 6.67 10.58 -9.86
N LYS A 47 6.37 10.98 -11.11
CA LYS A 47 5.80 12.29 -11.42
C LYS A 47 4.42 12.50 -10.79
N TYR A 48 3.73 11.40 -10.48
CA TYR A 48 2.40 11.39 -9.88
C TYR A 48 2.43 10.99 -8.40
N SER A 49 3.62 10.90 -7.78
CA SER A 49 3.75 10.55 -6.36
C SER A 49 2.96 11.48 -5.43
N SER A 50 2.76 12.74 -5.82
CA SER A 50 1.92 13.70 -5.10
C SER A 50 0.42 13.40 -5.17
N TYR A 51 -0.03 12.46 -6.01
CA TYR A 51 -1.41 12.00 -6.11
C TYR A 51 -1.60 10.59 -5.53
N ILE A 52 -0.54 9.98 -4.98
CA ILE A 52 -0.62 8.64 -4.40
C ILE A 52 -0.97 8.79 -2.92
N SER A 53 -2.15 8.29 -2.55
CA SER A 53 -2.58 8.11 -1.17
C SER A 53 -1.79 6.98 -0.53
N LYS A 54 -1.21 7.25 0.65
CA LYS A 54 -0.47 6.29 1.45
C LYS A 54 -1.42 5.55 2.39
N PRO A 55 -1.28 4.23 2.55
CA PRO A 55 -2.12 3.49 3.47
C PRO A 55 -1.69 3.69 4.92
N ASP A 56 -2.68 3.77 5.80
CA ASP A 56 -2.53 3.59 7.24
C ASP A 56 -3.01 2.19 7.63
N LEU A 57 -2.21 1.45 8.40
CA LEU A 57 -2.63 0.17 8.96
C LEU A 57 -3.58 0.44 10.13
N ILE A 58 -4.82 -0.05 10.04
CA ILE A 58 -5.83 0.06 11.09
C ILE A 58 -6.15 -1.30 11.69
N GLU A 59 -6.40 -1.32 13.00
CA GLU A 59 -6.77 -2.51 13.78
C GLU A 59 -8.17 -2.34 14.38
N PHE A 60 -8.98 -3.39 14.33
CA PHE A 60 -10.31 -3.37 14.91
C PHE A 60 -10.73 -4.74 15.49
N PRO A 61 -11.55 -4.75 16.56
CA PRO A 61 -11.98 -5.98 17.18
C PRO A 61 -12.93 -6.74 16.26
N THR A 62 -12.86 -8.06 16.34
CA THR A 62 -13.85 -8.96 15.71
C THR A 62 -14.93 -9.35 16.71
N GLU A 63 -15.96 -10.07 16.24
CA GLU A 63 -16.98 -10.66 17.12
C GLU A 63 -16.40 -11.74 18.05
N VAL A 64 -15.24 -12.32 17.69
CA VAL A 64 -14.55 -13.30 18.52
C VAL A 64 -13.67 -12.57 19.54
N SER A 65 -14.01 -12.72 20.82
CA SER A 65 -13.26 -12.10 21.92
C SER A 65 -11.77 -12.47 21.88
N GLY A 66 -10.92 -11.46 21.96
CA GLY A 66 -9.46 -11.62 21.89
C GLY A 66 -8.89 -11.72 20.48
N GLN A 67 -9.70 -11.61 19.42
CA GLN A 67 -9.23 -11.54 18.03
C GLN A 67 -9.46 -10.17 17.42
N ASN A 68 -8.40 -9.63 16.81
CA ASN A 68 -8.44 -8.39 16.04
C ASN A 68 -8.26 -8.68 14.55
N ALA A 69 -8.91 -7.87 13.74
CA ALA A 69 -8.74 -7.81 12.30
C ALA A 69 -7.96 -6.55 11.91
N TYR A 70 -7.34 -6.61 10.75
CA TYR A 70 -6.47 -5.55 10.22
C TYR A 70 -6.94 -5.13 8.84
N ALA A 71 -6.79 -3.85 8.52
CA ALA A 71 -7.05 -3.32 7.19
C ALA A 71 -6.06 -2.21 6.85
N TYR A 72 -5.88 -1.96 5.56
CA TYR A 72 -5.23 -0.76 5.07
C TYR A 72 -6.29 0.30 4.76
N PHE A 73 -6.18 1.45 5.41
CA PHE A 73 -7.00 2.62 5.15
C PHE A 73 -6.25 3.59 4.25
N TYR A 74 -6.83 3.93 3.11
CA TYR A 74 -6.30 4.93 2.19
C TYR A 74 -7.18 6.18 2.27
N PRO A 75 -6.68 7.30 2.82
CA PRO A 75 -7.43 8.54 2.86
C PRO A 75 -7.63 9.12 1.45
N PRO A 76 -8.65 9.96 1.24
CA PRO A 76 -8.72 10.77 0.05
C PRO A 76 -7.49 11.67 -0.05
N TYR A 77 -6.89 11.74 -1.23
CA TYR A 77 -5.65 12.49 -1.40
C TYR A 77 -5.56 13.05 -2.82
N ASN A 78 -5.60 14.37 -2.92
CA ASN A 78 -5.39 15.10 -4.16
C ASN A 78 -4.75 16.46 -3.83
N PRO A 79 -3.56 16.79 -4.37
CA PRO A 79 -2.87 18.04 -4.08
C PRO A 79 -3.61 19.27 -4.63
N ASP A 80 -4.47 19.10 -5.64
CA ASP A 80 -5.21 20.18 -6.28
C ASP A 80 -6.59 20.41 -5.66
N PHE A 81 -7.06 19.50 -4.80
CA PHE A 81 -8.39 19.57 -4.23
C PHE A 81 -8.45 18.99 -2.81
N GLN A 82 -8.92 19.80 -1.88
CA GLN A 82 -9.17 19.41 -0.50
C GLN A 82 -10.63 19.67 -0.14
N ALA A 83 -11.30 18.67 0.45
CA ALA A 83 -12.65 18.81 0.97
C ALA A 83 -12.67 19.70 2.23
N SER A 84 -13.83 20.28 2.55
CA SER A 84 -14.03 20.99 3.81
C SER A 84 -13.89 20.05 5.00
N GLU A 85 -13.30 20.53 6.11
CA GLU A 85 -13.07 19.72 7.32
C GLU A 85 -14.38 19.20 7.95
N GLU A 86 -15.52 19.83 7.68
CA GLU A 86 -16.82 19.46 8.25
C GLU A 86 -17.49 18.27 7.54
N GLU A 87 -17.02 17.87 6.36
CA GLU A 87 -17.64 16.80 5.56
C GLU A 87 -16.76 15.55 5.53
N LYS A 88 -17.31 14.42 5.97
CA LYS A 88 -16.61 13.13 5.90
C LYS A 88 -16.61 12.60 4.47
N PRO A 89 -15.47 12.08 3.97
CA PRO A 89 -15.41 11.53 2.63
C PRO A 89 -16.27 10.26 2.53
N PRO A 90 -16.86 9.99 1.36
CA PRO A 90 -17.50 8.72 1.11
C PRO A 90 -16.47 7.57 1.17
N LEU A 91 -16.87 6.43 1.73
CA LEU A 91 -15.98 5.30 2.02
C LEU A 91 -16.29 4.09 1.12
N LEU A 92 -15.28 3.56 0.44
CA LEU A 92 -15.34 2.27 -0.26
C LEU A 92 -14.68 1.17 0.57
N LEU A 93 -15.39 0.06 0.74
CA LEU A 93 -14.86 -1.14 1.39
C LEU A 93 -14.50 -2.18 0.32
N LYS A 94 -13.24 -2.60 0.29
CA LYS A 94 -12.74 -3.68 -0.55
C LYS A 94 -12.57 -4.93 0.31
N SER A 95 -13.25 -6.01 -0.08
CA SER A 95 -13.15 -7.32 0.55
C SER A 95 -12.56 -8.32 -0.44
N HIS A 96 -11.50 -9.03 -0.06
CA HIS A 96 -10.91 -10.07 -0.90
C HIS A 96 -11.65 -11.39 -0.77
N GLY A 97 -11.80 -12.10 -1.89
CA GLY A 97 -12.58 -13.35 -1.98
C GLY A 97 -11.89 -14.63 -1.48
N GLY A 98 -10.72 -14.57 -0.83
CA GLY A 98 -10.06 -15.79 -0.36
C GLY A 98 -8.75 -15.56 0.42
N PRO A 99 -8.33 -16.55 1.23
CA PRO A 99 -7.24 -16.45 2.22
C PRO A 99 -5.83 -16.32 1.62
N THR A 100 -5.68 -16.34 0.30
CA THR A 100 -4.40 -16.28 -0.42
C THR A 100 -4.16 -14.96 -1.15
N GLN A 101 -5.15 -14.06 -1.16
CA GLN A 101 -4.94 -12.68 -1.61
C GLN A 101 -4.68 -11.80 -0.39
N GLU A 102 -3.46 -11.84 0.13
CA GLU A 102 -3.00 -10.75 0.99
C GLU A 102 -2.99 -9.47 0.16
N THR A 103 -3.48 -8.36 0.74
CA THR A 103 -3.17 -7.04 0.22
C THR A 103 -1.66 -6.88 0.26
N ARG A 104 -1.05 -6.99 -0.92
CA ARG A 104 0.35 -6.66 -1.10
C ARG A 104 0.43 -5.14 -1.01
N GLY A 105 1.37 -4.62 -0.20
CA GLY A 105 1.72 -3.19 -0.18
C GLY A 105 2.38 -2.78 -1.49
N ILE A 106 1.64 -2.91 -2.60
CA ILE A 106 2.01 -2.61 -3.97
C ILE A 106 1.02 -1.57 -4.44
N LEU A 107 1.50 -0.60 -5.23
CA LEU A 107 0.66 0.41 -5.86
C LEU A 107 -0.55 -0.20 -6.61
N ASP A 108 -1.75 0.00 -6.07
CA ASP A 108 -3.03 -0.35 -6.71
C ASP A 108 -3.66 0.90 -7.35
N LEU A 109 -3.55 1.02 -8.67
CA LEU A 109 -4.09 2.17 -9.40
C LEU A 109 -5.61 2.30 -9.29
N SER A 110 -6.33 1.23 -8.98
CA SER A 110 -7.77 1.28 -8.75
C SER A 110 -8.08 1.99 -7.43
N VAL A 111 -7.30 1.73 -6.38
CA VAL A 111 -7.39 2.48 -5.12
C VAL A 111 -7.05 3.94 -5.36
N GLN A 112 -5.95 4.21 -6.08
CA GLN A 112 -5.51 5.59 -6.36
C GLN A 112 -6.51 6.38 -7.22
N TYR A 113 -7.26 5.72 -8.11
CA TYR A 113 -8.33 6.36 -8.87
C TYR A 113 -9.42 6.94 -7.97
N TRP A 114 -9.81 6.23 -6.91
CA TRP A 114 -10.85 6.66 -5.99
C TRP A 114 -10.35 7.71 -4.99
N THR A 115 -9.17 7.49 -4.41
CA THR A 115 -8.60 8.43 -3.43
C THR A 115 -8.29 9.79 -4.02
N SER A 116 -7.86 9.84 -5.28
CA SER A 116 -7.68 11.10 -6.02
C SER A 116 -8.97 11.87 -6.31
N ARG A 117 -10.15 11.26 -6.09
CA ARG A 117 -11.48 11.85 -6.34
C ARG A 117 -12.29 12.06 -5.06
N GLY A 118 -11.61 12.12 -3.91
CA GLY A 118 -12.27 12.45 -2.64
C GLY A 118 -12.86 11.24 -1.90
N TRP A 119 -12.66 10.02 -2.39
CA TRP A 119 -13.13 8.81 -1.70
C TRP A 119 -12.06 8.26 -0.76
N ALA A 120 -12.48 7.80 0.41
CA ALA A 120 -11.65 6.97 1.24
C ALA A 120 -11.80 5.49 0.83
N VAL A 121 -10.75 4.69 0.95
CA VAL A 121 -10.79 3.25 0.65
C VAL A 121 -10.28 2.46 1.86
N VAL A 122 -11.01 1.43 2.28
CA VAL A 122 -10.55 0.45 3.27
C VAL A 122 -10.41 -0.89 2.59
N ASP A 123 -9.21 -1.46 2.68
CA ASP A 123 -8.88 -2.78 2.15
C ASP A 123 -8.65 -3.76 3.30
N VAL A 124 -9.60 -4.67 3.54
CA VAL A 124 -9.59 -5.52 4.73
C VAL A 124 -8.90 -6.85 4.49
N ASN A 125 -7.92 -7.15 5.34
CA ASN A 125 -7.25 -8.45 5.38
C ASN A 125 -8.10 -9.43 6.21
N TYR A 126 -9.11 -10.05 5.60
CA TYR A 126 -9.85 -11.14 6.25
C TYR A 126 -9.07 -12.46 6.16
N GLY A 127 -8.76 -13.04 7.31
CA GLY A 127 -8.38 -14.45 7.42
C GLY A 127 -9.58 -15.33 7.09
N GLY A 128 -9.77 -15.68 5.82
CA GLY A 128 -10.76 -16.68 5.40
C GLY A 128 -12.22 -16.20 5.36
N SER A 129 -13.01 -16.95 4.60
CA SER A 129 -14.35 -16.59 4.10
C SER A 129 -15.39 -16.33 5.19
N THR A 130 -15.51 -15.08 5.63
CA THR A 130 -16.72 -14.60 6.32
C THR A 130 -16.79 -13.10 6.11
N GLY A 131 -17.63 -12.68 5.15
CA GLY A 131 -17.95 -11.28 4.94
C GLY A 131 -18.66 -10.74 6.17
N MET A 132 -17.90 -10.11 7.07
CA MET A 132 -18.46 -9.28 8.14
C MET A 132 -18.38 -7.83 7.69
N PHE A 133 -19.53 -7.19 7.53
CA PHE A 133 -19.60 -5.76 7.28
C PHE A 133 -19.45 -5.03 8.62
N LEU A 134 -18.27 -4.49 8.92
CA LEU A 134 -18.10 -3.54 10.03
C LEU A 134 -18.45 -2.12 9.56
N ASN A 135 -19.22 -1.39 10.36
CA ASN A 135 -19.53 0.02 10.13
C ASN A 135 -18.32 0.89 10.51
N LEU A 136 -17.37 1.04 9.59
CA LEU A 136 -16.11 1.77 9.76
C LEU A 136 -16.27 3.30 9.89
N SER A 137 -17.43 3.84 9.50
CA SER A 137 -17.74 5.28 9.52
C SER A 137 -17.65 5.92 10.92
N THR A 138 -17.80 5.12 11.97
CA THR A 138 -17.79 5.58 13.37
C THR A 138 -16.40 5.51 14.02
N LYS A 139 -15.43 4.81 13.39
CA LYS A 139 -14.09 4.60 13.96
C LYS A 139 -13.01 5.53 13.41
N LEU A 140 -13.28 6.16 12.27
CA LEU A 140 -12.41 7.15 11.63
C LEU A 140 -12.86 8.60 11.96
N SER A 141 -13.56 8.79 13.09
CA SER A 141 -14.01 10.09 13.59
C SER A 141 -13.12 10.62 14.69
#